data_AF-A0A3M1FND2-F1
#
_entry.id   AF-A0A3M1FND2-F1
#
_cell.length_a   1.000
_cell.length_b   1.000
_cell.length_c   1.000
_cell.angle_alpha   90.00
_cell.angle_beta   90.00
_cell.angle_gamma   90.00
#
_symmetry.space_group_name_H-M   'P 1'
#
loop_
_entity.id
_entity.type
_entity.pdbx_description
1 polymer ?
#
loop_
_entity_poly.entity_id
_entity_poly.type
_entity_poly.pdbx_seq_one_letter_code
_entity_poly.pdbx_strand_id
1 'polypeptide(L)'
;PLVRYISEKKLDPILLINTSNTYFDGISKALTESLKEKSIKVLREIVTPKLQDFRALLTRAKQRSAKALVIFLIEGQNSAFLKQYRQMALRVKLLAADLTADSELIKMPFLAEGVVFLRYKYGSASFINKFKKRWGKEPLLGAPFAYEAGKILTKAVKKCGIKPTKVRDCLTKLKFNGINGSLWFNKEGYIVRSAPISTLYTVKEGKFIKFSAVK
;
A
#
# COMPACT_ATOMS: atom_id res chain seq x y z
N PRO A 1 4.83 -6.78 4.47
CA PRO A 1 4.85 -7.81 3.39
C PRO A 1 5.80 -7.43 2.24
N LEU A 2 5.74 -6.20 1.73
CA LEU A 2 6.60 -5.77 0.63
C LEU A 2 8.10 -5.81 0.95
N VAL A 3 8.53 -5.23 2.09
CA VAL A 3 9.93 -5.29 2.56
C VAL A 3 10.44 -6.74 2.64
N ARG A 4 9.63 -7.62 3.23
CA ARG A 4 9.93 -9.05 3.34
C ARG A 4 10.13 -9.69 1.95
N TYR A 5 9.19 -9.48 1.04
CA TYR A 5 9.27 -9.99 -0.34
C TYR A 5 10.53 -9.50 -1.06
N ILE A 6 10.86 -8.21 -0.94
CA ILE A 6 12.05 -7.62 -1.55
C ILE A 6 13.31 -8.30 -1.01
N SER A 7 13.41 -8.46 0.31
CA SER A 7 14.55 -9.09 0.98
C SER A 7 14.74 -10.54 0.56
N GLU A 8 13.68 -11.35 0.60
CA GLU A 8 13.74 -12.78 0.23
C GLU A 8 14.03 -13.02 -1.24
N LYS A 9 13.53 -12.14 -2.11
CA LYS A 9 13.84 -12.17 -3.55
C LYS A 9 15.18 -11.52 -3.89
N LYS A 10 15.93 -11.05 -2.88
CA LYS A 10 17.25 -10.41 -3.02
C LYS A 10 17.22 -9.29 -4.06
N LEU A 11 16.18 -8.45 -4.00
CA LEU A 11 15.99 -7.34 -4.94
C LEU A 11 16.77 -6.12 -4.45
N ASP A 12 18.02 -6.00 -4.87
CA ASP A 12 18.94 -4.90 -4.53
C ASP A 12 19.86 -4.63 -5.74
N PRO A 13 19.97 -3.38 -6.26
CA PRO A 13 19.40 -2.13 -5.76
C PRO A 13 17.97 -1.86 -6.25
N ILE A 14 17.30 -0.94 -5.56
CA ILE A 14 15.93 -0.51 -5.82
C ILE A 14 15.90 0.95 -6.26
N LEU A 15 15.09 1.22 -7.28
CA LEU A 15 14.63 2.58 -7.58
C LEU A 15 13.20 2.76 -7.06
N LEU A 16 13.03 3.62 -6.07
CA LEU A 16 11.72 4.01 -5.56
C LEU A 16 11.31 5.33 -6.21
N ILE A 17 10.15 5.35 -6.86
CA ILE A 17 9.61 6.53 -7.54
C ILE A 17 8.29 6.89 -6.88
N ASN A 18 8.16 8.12 -6.40
CA ASN A 18 6.90 8.59 -5.83
C ASN A 18 6.46 9.94 -6.38
N THR A 19 5.15 10.13 -6.56
CA THR A 19 4.59 11.47 -6.80
C THR A 19 4.77 12.30 -5.53
N SER A 20 5.16 13.57 -5.67
CA SER A 20 5.27 14.50 -4.56
C SER A 20 3.87 14.80 -4.01
N ASN A 21 3.63 14.29 -2.81
CA ASN A 21 2.53 14.67 -1.92
C ASN A 21 2.84 14.08 -0.54
N THR A 22 2.29 14.70 0.50
CA THR A 22 2.56 14.33 1.90
C THR A 22 2.32 12.86 2.21
N TYR A 23 1.31 12.25 1.59
CA TYR A 23 0.95 10.85 1.79
C TYR A 23 2.02 9.89 1.22
N PHE A 24 2.38 10.05 -0.05
CA PHE A 24 3.40 9.22 -0.69
C PHE A 24 4.80 9.51 -0.18
N ASP A 25 5.13 10.76 0.16
CA ASP A 25 6.42 11.12 0.73
C ASP A 25 6.62 10.43 2.09
N GLY A 26 5.59 10.43 2.95
CA GLY A 26 5.62 9.75 4.24
C GLY A 26 5.81 8.24 4.10
N ILE A 27 4.99 7.58 3.29
CA ILE A 27 5.08 6.12 3.11
C ILE A 27 6.39 5.71 2.43
N SER A 28 6.85 6.47 1.42
CA SER A 28 8.09 6.19 0.69
C SER A 28 9.31 6.35 1.58
N LYS A 29 9.30 7.33 2.50
CA LYS A 29 10.34 7.50 3.52
C LYS A 29 10.37 6.31 4.48
N ALA A 30 9.24 5.94 5.06
CA ALA A 30 9.16 4.80 5.98
C ALA A 30 9.59 3.48 5.30
N LEU A 31 9.21 3.27 4.04
CA LEU A 31 9.65 2.10 3.28
C LEU A 31 11.17 2.11 3.04
N THR A 32 11.73 3.26 2.68
CA THR A 32 13.18 3.43 2.46
C THR A 32 13.95 3.12 3.74
N GLU A 33 13.51 3.64 4.88
CA GLU A 33 14.11 3.35 6.21
C GLU A 33 14.04 1.85 6.52
N SER A 34 12.87 1.23 6.37
CA SER A 34 12.68 -0.21 6.60
C SER A 34 13.55 -1.10 5.70
N LEU A 35 13.82 -0.66 4.45
CA LEU A 35 14.69 -1.39 3.52
C LEU A 35 16.17 -1.18 3.84
N LYS A 36 16.57 0.01 4.29
CA LYS A 36 17.94 0.28 4.75
C LYS A 36 18.31 -0.55 5.98
N GLU A 37 17.38 -0.75 6.91
CA GLU A 37 17.56 -1.67 8.05
C GLU A 37 17.84 -3.13 7.62
N LYS A 38 17.48 -3.48 6.37
CA LYS A 38 17.77 -4.77 5.74
C LYS A 38 19.00 -4.73 4.81
N SER A 39 19.79 -3.66 4.89
CA SER A 39 20.97 -3.40 4.04
C SER A 39 20.67 -3.33 2.54
N ILE A 40 19.44 -3.03 2.16
CA ILE A 40 19.01 -2.92 0.76
C ILE A 40 19.21 -1.48 0.28
N LYS A 41 19.89 -1.28 -0.85
CA LYS A 41 20.17 0.05 -1.40
C LYS A 41 18.93 0.57 -2.12
N VAL A 42 18.44 1.74 -1.68
CA VAL A 42 17.29 2.41 -2.27
C VAL A 42 17.72 3.78 -2.78
N LEU A 43 17.59 3.99 -4.09
CA LEU A 43 17.58 5.33 -4.67
C LEU A 43 16.14 5.81 -4.73
N ARG A 44 15.87 7.01 -4.21
CA ARG A 44 14.54 7.61 -4.25
C ARG A 44 14.49 8.75 -5.26
N GLU A 45 13.48 8.72 -6.11
CA GLU A 45 13.16 9.75 -7.11
C GLU A 45 11.75 10.28 -6.80
N ILE A 46 11.62 11.60 -6.68
CA ILE A 46 10.34 12.24 -6.43
C ILE A 46 9.92 12.96 -7.72
N VAL A 47 8.69 12.73 -8.17
CA VAL A 47 8.16 13.30 -9.41
C VAL A 47 7.02 14.26 -9.12
N THR A 48 6.82 15.25 -9.99
CA THR A 48 5.66 16.14 -9.87
C THR A 48 4.38 15.40 -10.29
N PRO A 49 3.20 15.81 -9.80
CA PRO A 49 1.92 15.25 -10.26
C PRO A 49 1.67 15.42 -11.77
N LYS A 50 2.36 16.36 -12.42
CA LYS A 50 2.22 16.65 -13.85
C LYS A 50 3.08 15.73 -14.74
N LEU A 51 4.08 15.05 -14.18
CA LEU A 51 4.97 14.19 -14.98
C LEU A 51 4.18 13.03 -15.60
N GLN A 52 4.29 12.84 -16.92
CA GLN A 52 3.68 11.71 -17.63
C GLN A 52 4.71 10.88 -18.41
N ASP A 53 5.89 11.44 -18.69
CA ASP A 53 6.99 10.72 -19.33
C ASP A 53 8.01 10.24 -18.28
N PHE A 54 8.06 8.93 -18.10
CA PHE A 54 8.91 8.22 -17.16
C PHE A 54 10.12 7.56 -17.84
N ARG A 55 10.28 7.68 -19.16
CA ARG A 55 11.34 6.98 -19.92
C ARG A 55 12.75 7.33 -19.40
N ALA A 56 12.97 8.57 -18.98
CA ALA A 56 14.22 8.98 -18.37
C ALA A 56 14.51 8.25 -17.05
N LEU A 57 13.51 8.14 -16.16
CA LEU A 57 13.62 7.41 -14.89
C LEU A 57 13.84 5.91 -15.11
N LEU A 58 13.09 5.33 -16.05
CA LEU A 58 13.20 3.93 -16.45
C LEU A 58 14.58 3.62 -17.06
N THR A 59 15.13 4.55 -17.85
CA THR A 59 16.50 4.45 -18.40
C THR A 59 17.53 4.49 -17.29
N ARG A 60 17.40 5.40 -16.32
CA ARG A 60 18.27 5.44 -15.13
C ARG A 60 18.22 4.15 -14.33
N ALA A 61 17.03 3.56 -14.16
CA ALA A 61 16.88 2.27 -13.50
C ALA A 61 17.68 1.16 -14.20
N LYS A 62 17.61 1.12 -15.54
CA LYS A 62 18.37 0.18 -16.37
C LYS A 62 19.88 0.41 -16.23
N GLN A 63 20.34 1.65 -16.37
CA GLN A 63 21.77 2.01 -16.25
C GLN A 63 22.35 1.62 -14.88
N ARG A 64 21.56 1.81 -13.82
CA ARG A 64 21.95 1.44 -12.44
C ARG A 64 21.74 -0.03 -12.12
N SER A 65 21.35 -0.84 -13.10
CA SER A 65 21.08 -2.27 -12.92
C SER A 65 20.11 -2.55 -11.77
N ALA A 66 19.11 -1.68 -11.58
CA ALA A 66 18.08 -1.85 -10.55
C ALA A 66 17.42 -3.23 -10.70
N LYS A 67 17.26 -3.94 -9.58
CA LYS A 67 16.57 -5.23 -9.52
C LYS A 67 15.08 -5.07 -9.34
N ALA A 68 14.66 -3.97 -8.72
CA ALA A 68 13.26 -3.61 -8.63
C ALA A 68 13.01 -2.11 -8.80
N LEU A 69 11.82 -1.81 -9.33
CA LEU A 69 11.16 -0.51 -9.28
C LEU A 69 10.07 -0.60 -8.21
N VAL A 70 10.02 0.36 -7.30
CA VAL A 70 8.90 0.52 -6.37
C VAL A 70 8.19 1.82 -6.71
N ILE A 71 6.89 1.75 -7.01
CA ILE A 71 6.12 2.94 -7.39
C ILE A 71 5.05 3.29 -6.36
N PHE A 72 4.94 4.60 -6.09
CA PHE A 72 3.86 5.26 -5.37
C PHE A 72 3.39 6.43 -6.22
N LEU A 73 2.56 6.15 -7.22
CA LEU A 73 2.15 7.13 -8.23
C LEU A 73 0.65 7.33 -8.14
N ILE A 74 0.16 8.51 -8.54
CA ILE A 74 -1.28 8.74 -8.67
C ILE A 74 -1.86 7.98 -9.87
N GLU A 75 -3.17 7.79 -9.89
CA GLU A 75 -3.91 6.97 -10.88
C GLU A 75 -3.45 7.18 -12.34
N GLY A 76 -3.52 8.42 -12.86
CA GLY A 76 -3.09 8.71 -14.24
C GLY A 76 -1.62 8.42 -14.52
N GLN A 77 -0.75 8.60 -13.51
CA GLN A 77 0.68 8.32 -13.63
C GLN A 77 0.98 6.81 -13.62
N ASN A 78 0.24 6.00 -12.83
CA ASN A 78 0.39 4.53 -12.85
C ASN A 78 0.15 3.98 -14.26
N SER A 79 -0.93 4.42 -14.91
CA SER A 79 -1.29 4.05 -16.27
C SER A 79 -0.18 4.39 -17.28
N ALA A 80 0.31 5.64 -17.27
CA ALA A 80 1.37 6.10 -18.17
C ALA A 80 2.70 5.36 -17.91
N PHE A 81 3.09 5.22 -16.64
CA PHE A 81 4.28 4.51 -16.21
C PHE A 81 4.28 3.06 -16.70
N LEU A 82 3.17 2.34 -16.48
CA LEU A 82 3.08 0.92 -16.83
C LEU A 82 3.19 0.71 -18.34
N LYS A 83 2.52 1.54 -19.15
CA LYS A 83 2.63 1.50 -20.62
C LYS A 83 4.08 1.68 -21.07
N GLN A 84 4.77 2.70 -20.55
CA GLN A 84 6.16 2.99 -20.94
C GLN A 84 7.15 1.93 -20.44
N TYR A 85 6.98 1.43 -19.22
CA TYR A 85 7.75 0.32 -18.68
C TYR A 85 7.67 -0.93 -19.57
N ARG A 86 6.49 -1.23 -20.11
CA ARG A 86 6.29 -2.33 -21.08
C ARG A 86 6.90 -2.04 -22.45
N GLN A 87 6.67 -0.84 -22.99
CA GLN A 87 7.24 -0.42 -24.28
C GLN A 87 8.77 -0.50 -24.30
N MET A 88 9.41 -0.19 -23.17
CA MET A 88 10.86 -0.27 -23.02
C MET A 88 11.39 -1.71 -22.79
N ALA A 89 10.51 -2.71 -22.75
CA ALA A 89 10.84 -4.13 -22.58
C ALA A 89 11.78 -4.40 -21.38
N LEU A 90 11.58 -3.66 -20.28
CA LEU A 90 12.45 -3.77 -19.12
C LEU A 90 12.19 -5.05 -18.34
N ARG A 91 13.27 -5.72 -17.93
CA ARG A 91 13.21 -6.94 -17.09
C ARG A 91 13.24 -6.65 -15.59
N VAL A 92 13.46 -5.40 -15.17
CA VAL A 92 13.46 -5.00 -13.76
C VAL A 92 12.10 -5.30 -13.14
N LYS A 93 12.07 -5.85 -11.92
CA LYS A 93 10.80 -6.22 -11.27
C LYS A 93 10.00 -4.97 -10.90
N LEU A 94 8.75 -4.87 -11.32
CA LEU A 94 7.87 -3.77 -10.93
C LEU A 94 7.05 -4.13 -9.68
N LEU A 95 7.18 -3.31 -8.65
CA LEU A 95 6.47 -3.42 -7.38
C LEU A 95 5.59 -2.17 -7.19
N ALA A 96 4.29 -2.33 -6.96
CA ALA A 96 3.37 -1.22 -6.72
C ALA A 96 2.75 -1.31 -5.31
N ALA A 97 2.90 -0.25 -4.53
CA ALA A 97 2.79 -0.36 -3.07
C ALA A 97 1.65 0.47 -2.45
N ASP A 98 0.79 1.08 -3.27
CA ASP A 98 -0.34 1.90 -2.82
C ASP A 98 -1.68 1.50 -3.46
N LEU A 99 -2.74 2.14 -2.97
CA LEU A 99 -4.14 1.81 -3.27
C LEU A 99 -4.54 2.14 -4.71
N THR A 100 -3.99 3.21 -5.26
CA THR A 100 -4.28 3.66 -6.62
C THR A 100 -3.74 2.68 -7.66
N ALA A 101 -2.64 1.99 -7.33
CA ALA A 101 -2.10 0.95 -8.17
C ALA A 101 -3.05 -0.25 -8.28
N ASP A 102 -3.65 -0.73 -7.19
CA ASP A 102 -4.61 -1.86 -7.24
C ASP A 102 -5.77 -1.55 -8.21
N SER A 103 -6.39 -0.37 -8.10
CA SER A 103 -7.48 0.03 -9.00
C SER A 103 -7.07 0.12 -10.46
N GLU A 104 -5.88 0.65 -10.76
CA GLU A 104 -5.40 0.80 -12.14
C GLU A 104 -4.99 -0.54 -12.76
N LEU A 105 -4.31 -1.39 -11.98
CA LEU A 105 -3.89 -2.71 -12.46
C LEU A 105 -5.11 -3.60 -12.77
N ILE A 106 -6.25 -3.41 -12.06
CA ILE A 106 -7.51 -4.12 -12.36
C ILE A 106 -8.05 -3.72 -13.74
N LYS A 107 -7.92 -2.45 -14.13
CA LYS A 107 -8.39 -1.96 -15.43
C LYS A 107 -7.47 -2.38 -16.58
N MET A 108 -6.20 -2.65 -16.30
CA MET A 108 -5.17 -2.96 -17.31
C MET A 108 -4.40 -4.26 -17.01
N PRO A 109 -5.09 -5.40 -16.83
CA PRO A 109 -4.49 -6.62 -16.31
C PRO A 109 -3.37 -7.17 -17.21
N PHE A 110 -3.50 -7.06 -18.53
CA PHE A 110 -2.46 -7.53 -19.46
C PHE A 110 -1.16 -6.73 -19.38
N LEU A 111 -1.25 -5.42 -19.16
CA LEU A 111 -0.06 -4.58 -18.95
C LEU A 111 0.53 -4.78 -17.55
N ALA A 112 -0.27 -5.26 -16.60
CA ALA A 112 0.12 -5.56 -15.24
C ALA A 112 0.80 -6.93 -15.06
N GLU A 113 0.97 -7.73 -16.13
CA GLU A 113 1.52 -9.09 -16.05
C GLU A 113 2.86 -9.16 -15.29
N GLY A 114 2.91 -9.95 -14.22
CA GLY A 114 4.09 -10.11 -13.36
C GLY A 114 4.42 -8.91 -12.45
N VAL A 115 3.64 -7.82 -12.49
CA VAL A 115 3.70 -6.77 -11.46
C VAL A 115 3.33 -7.38 -10.13
N VAL A 116 4.03 -7.00 -9.07
CA VAL A 116 3.72 -7.41 -7.70
C VAL A 116 3.18 -6.20 -6.96
N PHE A 117 2.02 -6.32 -6.32
CA PHE A 117 1.38 -5.18 -5.70
C PHE A 117 0.71 -5.51 -4.38
N LEU A 118 0.54 -4.49 -3.54
CA LEU A 118 -0.19 -4.61 -2.28
C LEU A 118 -1.68 -4.43 -2.50
N ARG A 119 -2.46 -5.40 -2.07
CA ARG A 119 -3.92 -5.30 -2.01
C ARG A 119 -4.38 -5.33 -0.57
N TYR A 120 -5.27 -4.40 -0.22
CA TYR A 120 -5.76 -4.27 1.14
C TYR A 120 -7.10 -4.99 1.31
N LYS A 121 -7.38 -5.41 2.54
CA LYS A 121 -8.65 -6.03 2.91
C LYS A 121 -9.75 -4.97 2.99
N TYR A 122 -10.87 -5.26 2.33
CA TYR A 122 -12.06 -4.41 2.30
C TYR A 122 -12.98 -4.58 3.53
N GLY A 123 -12.48 -5.19 4.60
CA GLY A 123 -13.28 -5.61 5.76
C GLY A 123 -13.71 -7.07 5.69
N SER A 124 -14.35 -7.55 6.76
CA SER A 124 -14.95 -8.88 6.80
C SER A 124 -16.11 -9.01 5.79
N ALA A 125 -16.44 -10.24 5.38
CA ALA A 125 -17.60 -10.50 4.53
C ALA A 125 -18.90 -9.90 5.11
N SER A 126 -19.05 -9.93 6.44
CA SER A 126 -20.18 -9.30 7.13
C SER A 126 -20.22 -7.79 6.93
N PHE A 127 -19.08 -7.10 7.00
CA PHE A 127 -19.00 -5.66 6.74
C PHE A 127 -19.39 -5.34 5.29
N ILE A 128 -18.81 -6.07 4.33
CA ILE A 128 -19.08 -5.87 2.89
C ILE A 128 -20.57 -6.05 2.60
N ASN A 129 -21.19 -7.12 3.10
CA ASN A 129 -22.61 -7.38 2.90
C ASN A 129 -23.51 -6.29 3.50
N LYS A 130 -23.20 -5.82 4.73
CA LYS A 130 -23.93 -4.72 5.36
C LYS A 130 -23.76 -3.40 4.60
N PHE A 131 -22.55 -3.14 4.09
CA PHE A 131 -22.27 -1.94 3.30
C PHE A 131 -23.07 -1.94 1.99
N LYS A 132 -23.04 -3.05 1.24
CA LYS A 132 -23.83 -3.22 0.01
C LYS A 132 -25.32 -3.03 0.25
N LYS A 133 -25.87 -3.69 1.29
CA LYS A 133 -27.29 -3.60 1.62
C LYS A 133 -27.72 -2.15 1.90
N ARG A 134 -26.84 -1.34 2.51
CA ARG A 134 -27.14 0.05 2.84
C ARG A 134 -26.95 1.02 1.66
N TRP A 135 -25.92 0.81 0.85
CA TRP A 135 -25.46 1.80 -0.12
C TRP A 135 -25.60 1.38 -1.58
N GLY A 136 -26.07 0.16 -1.86
CA GLY A 136 -26.27 -0.38 -3.21
C GLY A 136 -24.97 -0.61 -4.00
N LYS A 137 -23.81 -0.52 -3.36
CA LYS A 137 -22.49 -0.67 -4.03
C LYS A 137 -21.45 -1.30 -3.10
N GLU A 138 -20.38 -1.81 -3.70
CA GLU A 138 -19.20 -2.29 -2.98
C GLU A 138 -18.54 -1.16 -2.17
N PRO A 139 -17.98 -1.45 -0.98
CA PRO A 139 -17.19 -0.47 -0.26
C PRO A 139 -15.93 -0.11 -1.05
N LEU A 140 -15.66 1.18 -1.19
CA LEU A 140 -14.33 1.65 -1.55
C LEU A 140 -13.38 1.38 -0.38
N LEU A 141 -12.09 1.26 -0.68
CA LEU A 141 -11.11 0.81 0.31
C LEU A 141 -11.00 1.72 1.55
N GLY A 142 -11.35 3.01 1.44
CA GLY A 142 -11.42 3.92 2.59
C GLY A 142 -12.56 3.63 3.58
N ALA A 143 -13.65 3.01 3.12
CA ALA A 143 -14.84 2.74 3.92
C ALA A 143 -14.58 1.86 5.17
N PRO A 144 -13.89 0.70 5.06
CA PRO A 144 -13.58 -0.11 6.24
C PRO A 144 -12.72 0.64 7.27
N PHE A 145 -11.76 1.47 6.82
CA PHE A 145 -10.91 2.25 7.71
C PHE A 145 -11.70 3.35 8.45
N ALA A 146 -12.55 4.09 7.73
CA ALA A 146 -13.41 5.11 8.32
C ALA A 146 -14.40 4.49 9.32
N TYR A 147 -14.96 3.32 9.00
CA TYR A 147 -15.84 2.59 9.90
C TYR A 147 -15.13 2.18 11.19
N GLU A 148 -13.92 1.61 11.10
CA GLU A 148 -13.13 1.27 12.30
C GLU A 148 -12.79 2.52 13.11
N ALA A 149 -12.33 3.61 12.47
CA ALA A 149 -11.98 4.85 13.15
C ALA A 149 -13.17 5.43 13.95
N GLY A 150 -14.36 5.47 13.35
CA GLY A 150 -15.58 5.91 14.03
C GLY A 150 -15.91 5.03 15.25
N LYS A 151 -15.84 3.70 15.09
CA LYS A 151 -16.12 2.75 16.18
C LYS A 151 -15.09 2.86 17.31
N ILE A 152 -13.82 3.06 16.99
CA ILE A 152 -12.73 3.27 17.94
C ILE A 152 -13.00 4.51 18.77
N LEU A 153 -13.26 5.64 18.10
CA LEU A 153 -13.51 6.92 18.76
C LEU A 153 -14.77 6.87 19.64
N THR A 154 -15.88 6.32 19.12
CA THR A 154 -17.11 6.16 19.92
C THR A 154 -16.86 5.33 21.17
N LYS A 155 -16.11 4.22 21.07
CA LYS A 155 -15.81 3.38 22.24
C LYS A 155 -14.89 4.08 23.24
N ALA A 156 -13.90 4.85 22.78
CA ALA A 156 -13.05 5.65 23.66
C ALA A 156 -13.86 6.74 24.40
N VAL A 157 -14.72 7.47 23.68
CA VAL A 157 -15.59 8.50 24.26
C VAL A 157 -16.56 7.89 25.28
N LYS A 158 -17.20 6.76 24.96
CA LYS A 158 -18.09 6.07 25.90
C LYS A 158 -17.38 5.61 27.17
N LYS A 159 -16.12 5.19 27.07
CA LYS A 159 -15.36 4.68 28.22
C LYS A 159 -14.75 5.78 29.08
N CYS A 160 -14.31 6.87 28.46
CA CYS A 160 -13.40 7.83 29.09
C CYS A 160 -13.92 9.28 29.07
N GLY A 161 -15.12 9.50 28.51
CA GLY A 161 -15.77 10.80 28.37
C GLY A 161 -15.31 11.56 27.13
N ILE A 162 -15.79 12.79 26.98
CA ILE A 162 -15.61 13.61 25.77
C ILE A 162 -14.37 14.51 25.80
N LYS A 163 -13.67 14.62 26.94
CA LYS A 163 -12.49 15.50 27.05
C LYS A 163 -11.36 14.96 26.14
N PRO A 164 -10.79 15.77 25.21
CA PRO A 164 -9.81 15.28 24.24
C PRO A 164 -8.60 14.57 24.85
N THR A 165 -8.04 15.10 25.95
CA THR A 165 -6.92 14.49 26.68
C THR A 165 -7.30 13.11 27.24
N LYS A 166 -8.49 12.99 27.83
CA LYS A 166 -9.01 11.70 28.33
C LYS A 166 -9.22 10.70 27.20
N VAL A 167 -9.74 11.14 26.04
CA VAL A 167 -9.92 10.26 24.86
C VAL A 167 -8.56 9.77 24.36
N ARG A 168 -7.57 10.66 24.21
CA ARG A 168 -6.21 10.30 23.79
C ARG A 168 -5.59 9.25 24.71
N ASP A 169 -5.59 9.49 26.02
CA ASP A 169 -4.98 8.59 27.01
C ASP A 169 -5.74 7.26 27.12
N CYS A 170 -7.03 7.26 26.77
CA CYS A 170 -7.85 6.06 26.69
C CYS A 170 -7.48 5.22 25.47
N LEU A 171 -7.27 5.85 24.30
CA LEU A 171 -6.94 5.17 23.05
C LEU A 171 -5.64 4.35 23.18
N THR A 172 -4.63 4.88 23.86
CA THR A 172 -3.35 4.17 24.07
C THR A 172 -3.46 2.91 24.93
N LYS A 173 -4.54 2.76 25.70
CA LYS A 173 -4.80 1.62 26.59
C LYS A 173 -5.85 0.65 26.03
N LEU A 174 -6.47 0.98 24.90
CA LEU A 174 -7.59 0.22 24.37
C LEU A 174 -7.15 -0.79 23.30
N LYS A 175 -7.62 -2.02 23.48
CA LYS A 175 -7.68 -3.03 22.43
C LYS A 175 -9.07 -3.02 21.79
N PHE A 176 -9.09 -3.07 20.47
CA PHE A 176 -10.31 -3.03 19.66
C PHE A 176 -10.39 -4.26 18.78
N ASN A 177 -11.55 -4.91 18.74
CA ASN A 177 -11.84 -5.95 17.77
C ASN A 177 -12.47 -5.27 16.55
N GLY A 178 -11.64 -5.02 15.54
CA GLY A 178 -12.02 -4.39 14.29
C GLY A 178 -12.62 -5.39 13.29
N ILE A 179 -13.07 -4.88 12.15
CA ILE A 179 -13.64 -5.70 11.06
C ILE A 179 -12.55 -6.48 10.31
N ASN A 180 -11.28 -6.10 10.48
CA ASN A 180 -10.12 -6.79 9.91
C ASN A 180 -9.26 -7.52 10.97
N GLY A 181 -9.79 -7.74 12.17
CA GLY A 181 -9.07 -8.34 13.30
C GLY A 181 -8.82 -7.35 14.44
N SER A 182 -8.12 -7.80 15.49
CA SER A 182 -7.84 -6.94 16.63
C SER A 182 -6.78 -5.89 16.30
N LEU A 183 -6.93 -4.70 16.86
CA LEU A 183 -5.99 -3.58 16.74
C LEU A 183 -5.84 -2.85 18.07
N TRP A 184 -4.70 -2.18 18.25
CA TRP A 184 -4.38 -1.32 19.38
C TRP A 184 -3.39 -0.24 18.93
N PHE A 185 -3.12 0.73 19.79
CA PHE A 185 -2.11 1.76 19.54
C PHE A 185 -0.84 1.43 20.32
N ASN A 186 0.33 1.58 19.71
CA ASN A 186 1.60 1.53 20.44
C ASN A 186 1.87 2.86 21.18
N LYS A 187 3.00 2.96 21.87
CA LYS A 187 3.35 4.14 22.69
C LYS A 187 3.49 5.40 21.85
N GLU A 188 3.88 5.26 20.59
CA GLU A 188 4.05 6.32 19.62
C GLU A 188 2.72 6.74 18.96
N GLY A 189 1.61 6.05 19.27
CA GLY A 189 0.30 6.31 18.69
C GLY A 189 0.08 5.67 17.31
N TYR A 190 0.99 4.80 16.85
CA TYR A 190 0.78 4.01 15.64
C TYR A 190 -0.15 2.83 15.89
N ILE A 191 -0.98 2.52 14.89
CA ILE A 191 -1.86 1.36 14.92
C ILE A 191 -1.02 0.09 14.75
N VAL A 192 -1.17 -0.83 15.70
CA VAL A 192 -0.70 -2.20 15.62
C VAL A 192 -1.91 -3.12 15.41
N ARG A 193 -1.77 -4.13 14.56
CA ARG A 193 -2.84 -5.08 14.24
C ARG A 193 -2.39 -6.50 14.49
N SER A 194 -3.31 -7.34 14.96
CA SER A 194 -3.07 -8.77 15.16
C SER A 194 -2.92 -9.55 13.86
N ALA A 195 -3.37 -8.99 12.74
CA ALA A 195 -3.26 -9.60 11.42
C ALA A 195 -2.93 -8.54 10.35
N PRO A 196 -2.20 -8.91 9.29
CA PRO A 196 -1.98 -8.03 8.15
C PRO A 196 -3.31 -7.63 7.49
N ILE A 197 -3.45 -6.33 7.22
CA ILE A 197 -4.57 -5.76 6.45
C ILE A 197 -4.24 -5.61 4.96
N SER A 198 -3.02 -5.91 4.56
CA SER A 198 -2.59 -5.98 3.17
C SER A 198 -1.94 -7.32 2.88
N THR A 199 -2.05 -7.76 1.64
CA THR A 199 -1.40 -8.96 1.12
C THR A 199 -0.81 -8.64 -0.25
N LEU A 200 0.31 -9.29 -0.59
CA LEU A 200 0.87 -9.15 -1.92
C LEU A 200 0.09 -10.00 -2.91
N TYR A 201 -0.10 -9.45 -4.10
CA TYR A 201 -0.64 -10.12 -5.27
C TYR A 201 0.33 -9.95 -6.43
N THR A 202 0.22 -10.81 -7.42
CA THR A 202 0.79 -10.60 -8.75
C THR A 202 -0.28 -10.80 -9.80
N VAL A 203 -0.04 -10.31 -11.01
CA VAL A 203 -0.89 -10.62 -12.14
C VAL A 203 -0.25 -11.75 -12.94
N LYS A 204 -1.01 -12.81 -13.21
CA LYS A 204 -0.62 -13.90 -14.08
C LYS A 204 -1.77 -14.21 -15.05
N GLU A 205 -1.48 -14.22 -16.35
CA GLU A 205 -2.48 -14.43 -17.41
C GLU A 205 -3.69 -13.48 -17.24
N GLY A 206 -3.41 -12.22 -16.88
CA GLY A 206 -4.45 -11.22 -16.61
C GLY A 206 -5.28 -11.46 -15.33
N LYS A 207 -4.97 -12.47 -14.53
CA LYS A 207 -5.65 -12.80 -13.27
C LYS A 207 -4.81 -12.42 -12.06
N PHE A 208 -5.47 -12.00 -10.99
CA PHE A 208 -4.81 -11.59 -9.77
C PHE A 208 -4.56 -12.80 -8.86
N ILE A 209 -3.29 -13.16 -8.72
CA ILE A 209 -2.84 -14.30 -7.92
C ILE A 209 -2.27 -13.78 -6.61
N LYS A 210 -2.87 -14.21 -5.50
CA LYS A 210 -2.37 -13.92 -4.16
C LYS A 210 -1.02 -14.61 -3.96
N PHE A 211 -0.03 -13.90 -3.42
CA PHE A 211 1.11 -14.57 -2.82
C PHE A 211 0.61 -15.23 -1.52
N SER A 212 0.28 -16.52 -1.59
CA SER A 212 0.00 -17.34 -0.42
C SER A 212 1.18 -17.21 0.54
N ALA A 213 0.84 -16.95 1.81
CA ALA A 213 1.74 -16.56 2.88
C ALA A 213 3.16 -17.07 2.66
N VAL A 214 4.05 -16.13 2.35
CA VAL A 214 5.48 -16.34 2.54
C VAL A 214 5.64 -16.92 3.94
N LYS A 215 5.96 -18.22 4.02
CA LYS A 215 6.22 -18.94 5.27
C LYS A 215 7.37 -18.24 5.96
#